data_AF-A0A9X6NUG3-F1
#
_entry.id   AF-A0A9X6NUG3-F1
#
_cell.length_a   1.000
_cell.length_b   1.000
_cell.length_c   1.000
_cell.angle_alpha   90.00
_cell.angle_beta   90.00
_cell.angle_gamma   90.00
#
_symmetry.space_group_name_H-M   'P 1'
#
loop_
_entity.id
_entity.type
_entity.pdbx_description
1 polymer ?
#
loop_
_entity_poly.entity_id
_entity_poly.type
_entity_poly.pdbx_seq_one_letter_code
_entity_poly.pdbx_strand_id
1 'polypeptide(L)'
;MKKWVFISFFIACTVCVGVYISPLFQKEIDVKIVGKDELVKAANNERKEITKEQIYKGDLLLVNRDYPVKKDSIRSDIINVNHNSELVRGYVIFDRNLRLSKDVVKKFLNVVDAAGKESINHFLISSGYRDFEEQKQLYEKMGSDYALPAGYSEHNLGLSLDIGSTQKKMEKAPEGKWIEENVWKHGFILRYPKNKSNITGIQYEPWHIRYVGLPHSAIMQKKNFTLEEYLEFLKEEKEISTEVEGKKYTVSYYKVSGNMKVNVPANKQYAISGNNMDGVIVTVQE
;
A
#
# COMPACT_ATOMS: atom_id res chain seq x y z
N MET A 1 42.57 64.61 -30.27
CA MET A 1 43.37 63.50 -30.83
C MET A 1 42.92 62.19 -30.19
N LYS A 2 42.55 61.20 -31.03
CA LYS A 2 42.30 59.75 -30.74
C LYS A 2 41.15 59.48 -29.74
N LYS A 3 39.96 59.02 -30.19
CA LYS A 3 39.49 57.60 -30.29
C LYS A 3 39.90 56.83 -29.01
N TRP A 4 39.01 56.12 -28.30
CA TRP A 4 38.46 54.81 -28.66
C TRP A 4 37.06 54.58 -28.03
N VAL A 5 36.15 54.00 -28.81
CA VAL A 5 34.86 53.46 -28.37
C VAL A 5 35.10 52.01 -27.94
N PHE A 6 34.88 51.69 -26.67
CA PHE A 6 34.84 50.30 -26.19
C PHE A 6 33.41 49.77 -26.34
N ILE A 7 33.21 48.90 -27.33
CA ILE A 7 32.00 48.08 -27.45
C ILE A 7 32.23 46.85 -26.57
N SER A 8 31.60 46.81 -25.39
CA SER A 8 31.50 45.59 -24.59
C SER A 8 30.40 44.70 -25.17
N PHE A 9 30.79 43.59 -25.78
CA PHE A 9 29.91 42.49 -26.14
C PHE A 9 29.45 41.79 -24.85
N PHE A 10 28.20 41.99 -24.45
CA PHE A 10 27.55 41.15 -23.44
C PHE A 10 27.14 39.83 -24.11
N ILE A 11 27.93 38.77 -23.90
CA ILE A 11 27.50 37.41 -24.22
C ILE A 11 26.55 36.99 -23.09
N ALA A 12 25.25 37.05 -23.36
CA ALA A 12 24.24 36.45 -22.51
C ALA A 12 24.37 34.92 -22.61
N CYS A 13 25.10 34.32 -21.67
CA CYS A 13 25.00 32.88 -21.41
C CYS A 13 23.60 32.59 -20.86
N THR A 14 22.66 32.31 -21.75
CA THR A 14 21.40 31.66 -21.39
C THR A 14 21.71 30.27 -20.90
N VAL A 15 21.84 30.12 -19.57
CA VAL A 15 21.78 28.83 -18.91
C VAL A 15 20.35 28.33 -19.11
N CYS A 16 20.17 27.44 -20.10
CA CYS A 16 18.96 26.63 -20.22
C CYS A 16 18.91 25.70 -19.00
N VAL A 17 18.33 26.18 -17.90
CA VAL A 17 17.80 25.31 -16.86
C VAL A 17 16.62 24.60 -17.49
N GLY A 18 16.90 23.45 -18.11
CA GLY A 18 15.88 22.51 -18.51
C GLY A 18 15.17 22.05 -17.24
N VAL A 19 14.06 22.69 -16.90
CA VAL A 19 13.09 22.12 -15.98
C VAL A 19 12.58 20.88 -16.69
N TYR A 20 13.07 19.72 -16.27
CA TYR A 20 12.55 18.43 -16.71
C TYR A 20 11.15 18.30 -16.08
N ILE A 21 10.15 18.89 -16.73
CA ILE A 21 8.75 18.62 -16.45
C ILE A 21 8.52 17.22 -17.02
N SER A 22 8.65 16.20 -16.17
CA SER A 22 8.12 14.87 -16.47
C SER A 22 6.67 15.03 -16.96
N PRO A 23 6.24 14.33 -18.02
CA PRO A 23 4.89 14.49 -18.53
C PRO A 23 3.91 14.03 -17.45
N LEU A 24 3.32 15.00 -16.76
CA LEU A 24 2.37 14.82 -15.67
C LEU A 24 0.97 14.55 -16.24
N PHE A 25 0.87 13.59 -17.16
CA PHE A 25 -0.39 13.05 -17.62
C PHE A 25 -0.49 11.60 -17.15
N GLN A 26 -0.52 11.44 -15.83
CA GLN A 26 -1.09 10.22 -15.27
C GLN A 26 -2.60 10.32 -15.47
N LYS A 27 -3.17 9.40 -16.26
CA LYS A 27 -4.61 9.32 -16.52
C LYS A 27 -5.33 9.37 -15.16
N GLU A 28 -6.26 10.31 -15.00
CA GLU A 28 -6.94 10.53 -13.73
C GLU A 28 -7.66 9.24 -13.29
N ILE A 29 -7.45 8.81 -12.05
CA ILE A 29 -8.15 7.65 -11.49
C ILE A 29 -9.61 8.05 -11.29
N ASP A 30 -10.50 7.44 -12.07
CA ASP A 30 -11.94 7.60 -11.97
C ASP A 30 -12.57 6.33 -11.35
N VAL A 31 -13.32 6.50 -10.27
CA VAL A 31 -13.96 5.41 -9.53
C VAL A 31 -15.45 5.49 -9.78
N LYS A 32 -15.98 4.51 -10.52
CA LYS A 32 -17.38 4.45 -10.94
C LYS A 32 -18.13 3.41 -10.10
N ILE A 33 -19.25 3.82 -9.54
CA ILE A 33 -20.20 2.89 -8.89
C ILE A 33 -20.91 2.13 -10.01
N VAL A 34 -20.86 0.79 -9.97
CA VAL A 34 -21.51 -0.02 -11.00
C VAL A 34 -22.99 -0.12 -10.63
N GLY A 35 -23.83 0.61 -11.37
CA GLY A 35 -25.28 0.55 -11.22
C GLY A 35 -25.81 -0.85 -11.58
N LYS A 36 -26.90 -1.28 -10.92
CA LYS A 36 -27.56 -2.59 -11.16
C LYS A 36 -27.88 -2.89 -12.64
N ASP A 37 -27.98 -1.86 -13.48
CA ASP A 37 -28.36 -1.98 -14.89
C ASP A 37 -27.16 -2.11 -15.85
N GLU A 38 -25.92 -1.93 -15.39
CA GLU A 38 -24.69 -2.20 -16.17
C GLU A 38 -24.12 -3.60 -15.90
N LEU A 39 -25.00 -4.59 -15.70
CA LEU A 39 -24.60 -6.00 -15.74
C LEU A 39 -24.08 -6.32 -17.14
N VAL A 40 -22.76 -6.19 -17.31
CA VAL A 40 -22.03 -6.62 -18.49
C VAL A 40 -22.48 -8.04 -18.83
N LYS A 41 -23.07 -8.15 -20.03
CA LYS A 41 -23.48 -9.41 -20.66
C LYS A 41 -22.42 -10.48 -20.45
N ALA A 42 -22.79 -11.48 -19.65
CA ALA A 42 -22.23 -12.82 -19.52
C ALA A 42 -20.89 -13.06 -20.24
N ALA A 43 -19.79 -12.71 -19.58
CA ALA A 43 -18.53 -13.43 -19.77
C ALA A 43 -18.64 -14.77 -19.02
N ASN A 44 -17.92 -15.80 -19.48
CA ASN A 44 -17.93 -17.13 -18.90
C ASN A 44 -17.51 -17.07 -17.42
N ASN A 45 -18.48 -17.19 -16.50
CA ASN A 45 -18.28 -17.05 -15.06
C ASN A 45 -18.26 -18.43 -14.39
N GLU A 46 -17.30 -18.64 -13.50
CA GLU A 46 -17.26 -19.79 -12.60
C GLU A 46 -17.78 -19.40 -11.20
N ARG A 47 -18.27 -20.38 -10.45
CA ARG A 47 -18.73 -20.16 -9.07
C ARG A 47 -17.66 -20.62 -8.10
N LYS A 48 -17.03 -19.68 -7.40
CA LYS A 48 -16.05 -19.96 -6.35
C LYS A 48 -16.76 -20.13 -5.02
N GLU A 49 -16.48 -21.22 -4.32
CA GLU A 49 -16.94 -21.41 -2.94
C GLU A 49 -16.16 -20.53 -1.98
N ILE A 50 -16.88 -19.85 -1.10
CA ILE A 50 -16.36 -18.98 -0.03
C ILE A 50 -16.84 -19.55 1.29
N THR A 51 -15.88 -19.96 2.12
CA THR A 51 -16.13 -20.39 3.49
C THR A 51 -15.97 -19.22 4.47
N LYS A 52 -16.41 -19.39 5.71
CA LYS A 52 -16.26 -18.35 6.75
C LYS A 52 -14.80 -18.00 7.04
N GLU A 53 -13.90 -18.97 6.89
CA GLU A 53 -12.47 -18.79 7.12
C GLU A 53 -11.83 -17.83 6.12
N GLN A 54 -12.44 -17.66 4.93
CA GLN A 54 -11.96 -16.72 3.92
C GLN A 54 -12.05 -15.25 4.35
N ILE A 55 -12.94 -14.92 5.30
CA ILE A 55 -13.06 -13.56 5.90
C ILE A 55 -11.73 -13.12 6.55
N TYR A 56 -10.91 -14.09 6.96
CA TYR A 56 -9.68 -13.87 7.71
C TYR A 56 -8.42 -14.08 6.85
N LYS A 57 -8.54 -14.14 5.51
CA LYS A 57 -7.40 -14.37 4.60
C LYS A 57 -7.36 -13.32 3.49
N GLY A 58 -6.16 -12.89 3.11
CA GLY A 58 -5.92 -11.97 2.00
C GLY A 58 -5.26 -10.66 2.43
N ASP A 59 -5.20 -9.71 1.51
CA ASP A 59 -4.39 -8.50 1.68
C ASP A 59 -5.17 -7.30 2.26
N LEU A 60 -6.50 -7.36 2.28
CA LEU A 60 -7.42 -6.30 2.75
C LEU A 60 -7.93 -6.51 4.18
N LEU A 61 -7.23 -7.31 4.98
CA LEU A 61 -7.60 -7.55 6.38
C LEU A 61 -7.45 -6.27 7.20
N LEU A 62 -8.55 -5.79 7.78
CA LEU A 62 -8.50 -4.70 8.75
C LEU A 62 -8.01 -5.24 10.09
N VAL A 63 -6.84 -4.78 10.54
CA VAL A 63 -6.35 -5.06 11.89
C VAL A 63 -6.17 -3.74 12.61
N ASN A 64 -6.90 -3.60 13.70
CA ASN A 64 -6.93 -2.43 14.57
C ASN A 64 -7.41 -2.88 15.95
N ARG A 65 -7.76 -1.95 16.84
CA ARG A 65 -8.23 -2.22 18.22
C ARG A 65 -9.51 -3.06 18.31
N ASP A 66 -10.33 -3.09 17.27
CA ASP A 66 -11.62 -3.79 17.25
C ASP A 66 -11.52 -5.18 16.57
N TYR A 67 -10.61 -5.30 15.60
CA TYR A 67 -10.46 -6.50 14.76
C TYR A 67 -9.05 -7.10 14.91
N PRO A 68 -8.85 -8.08 15.81
CA PRO A 68 -7.53 -8.70 15.99
C PRO A 68 -7.19 -9.66 14.84
N VAL A 69 -5.89 -9.92 14.69
CA VAL A 69 -5.32 -10.96 13.83
C VAL A 69 -5.83 -12.34 14.25
N LYS A 70 -6.20 -13.16 13.27
CA LYS A 70 -6.38 -14.60 13.45
C LYS A 70 -5.10 -15.31 13.06
N LYS A 71 -4.78 -16.42 13.73
CA LYS A 71 -3.54 -17.19 13.44
C LYS A 71 -3.41 -17.57 11.96
N ASP A 72 -4.53 -17.93 11.33
CA ASP A 72 -4.58 -18.33 9.92
C ASP A 72 -4.58 -17.13 8.94
N SER A 73 -4.59 -15.89 9.45
CA SER A 73 -4.44 -14.65 8.69
C SER A 73 -2.99 -14.27 8.42
N ILE A 74 -2.06 -14.85 9.17
CA ILE A 74 -0.64 -14.53 9.07
C ILE A 74 -0.10 -15.06 7.74
N ARG A 75 0.66 -14.23 7.02
CA ARG A 75 1.34 -14.66 5.79
C ARG A 75 2.17 -15.92 6.03
N SER A 76 2.06 -16.91 5.16
CA SER A 76 2.80 -18.17 5.28
C SER A 76 4.23 -18.09 4.71
N ASP A 77 4.53 -17.02 3.98
CA ASP A 77 5.80 -16.80 3.29
C ASP A 77 6.75 -15.85 4.04
N ILE A 78 6.61 -15.78 5.37
CA ILE A 78 7.52 -15.02 6.24
C ILE A 78 8.89 -15.70 6.29
N ILE A 79 9.93 -14.94 5.96
CA ILE A 79 11.33 -15.37 6.01
C ILE A 79 12.20 -14.30 6.65
N ASN A 80 13.33 -14.70 7.24
CA ASN A 80 14.41 -13.75 7.50
C ASN A 80 15.06 -13.36 6.17
N VAL A 81 15.02 -12.07 5.83
CA VAL A 81 15.49 -11.58 4.53
C VAL A 81 16.99 -11.29 4.47
N ASN A 82 17.69 -11.18 5.60
CA ASN A 82 19.08 -10.73 5.69
C ASN A 82 20.07 -11.59 4.87
N HIS A 83 19.73 -12.87 4.64
CA HIS A 83 20.56 -13.80 3.86
C HIS A 83 20.11 -13.95 2.40
N ASN A 84 19.19 -13.12 1.92
CA ASN A 84 18.65 -13.19 0.57
C ASN A 84 19.06 -11.96 -0.24
N SER A 85 20.18 -12.06 -0.97
CA SER A 85 20.76 -10.96 -1.75
C SER A 85 19.83 -10.41 -2.85
N GLU A 86 18.88 -11.21 -3.35
CA GLU A 86 17.89 -10.74 -4.33
C GLU A 86 16.83 -9.83 -3.69
N LEU A 87 16.53 -10.05 -2.41
CA LEU A 87 15.54 -9.29 -1.67
C LEU A 87 16.15 -8.07 -0.98
N VAL A 88 17.43 -8.13 -0.61
CA VAL A 88 18.15 -7.04 0.07
C VAL A 88 18.96 -6.22 -0.94
N ARG A 89 18.26 -5.35 -1.67
CA ARG A 89 18.89 -4.43 -2.64
C ARG A 89 18.20 -3.06 -2.64
N GLY A 90 19.00 -2.01 -2.78
CA GLY A 90 18.50 -0.62 -2.86
C GLY A 90 17.96 -0.03 -1.55
N TYR A 91 18.11 -0.74 -0.43
CA TYR A 91 17.77 -0.27 0.91
C TYR A 91 18.68 -0.93 1.96
N VAL A 92 18.74 -0.35 3.16
CA VAL A 92 19.48 -0.88 4.31
C VAL A 92 18.51 -1.64 5.24
N ILE A 93 19.00 -2.69 5.91
CA ILE A 93 18.27 -3.39 6.97
C ILE A 93 18.78 -2.93 8.33
N PHE A 94 17.88 -2.51 9.22
CA PHE A 94 18.24 -2.07 10.56
C PHE A 94 18.58 -3.24 11.50
N ASP A 95 17.82 -4.33 11.42
CA ASP A 95 17.97 -5.54 12.27
C ASP A 95 18.26 -6.78 11.42
N ARG A 96 19.33 -7.52 11.74
CA ARG A 96 19.71 -8.76 11.05
C ARG A 96 18.67 -9.88 11.18
N ASN A 97 17.77 -9.77 12.15
CA ASN A 97 16.66 -10.70 12.34
C ASN A 97 15.36 -10.25 11.64
N LEU A 98 15.40 -9.22 10.79
CA LEU A 98 14.23 -8.72 10.07
C LEU A 98 13.52 -9.84 9.29
N ARG A 99 12.26 -10.08 9.66
CA ARG A 99 11.38 -11.03 9.01
C ARG A 99 10.37 -10.31 8.12
N LEU A 100 10.24 -10.69 6.85
CA LEU A 100 9.26 -10.11 5.90
C LEU A 100 8.54 -11.23 5.15
N SER A 101 7.32 -10.96 4.69
CA SER A 101 6.70 -11.78 3.63
C SER A 101 7.50 -11.64 2.34
N LYS A 102 7.89 -12.77 1.74
CA LYS A 102 8.65 -12.82 0.49
C LYS A 102 7.94 -12.09 -0.66
N ASP A 103 6.63 -12.22 -0.74
CA ASP A 103 5.82 -11.53 -1.74
C ASP A 103 5.76 -10.02 -1.49
N VAL A 104 5.48 -9.59 -0.26
CA VAL A 104 5.38 -8.17 0.10
C VAL A 104 6.71 -7.44 -0.14
N VAL A 105 7.84 -8.04 0.23
CA VAL A 105 9.16 -7.42 -0.04
C VAL A 105 9.45 -7.32 -1.54
N LYS A 106 9.04 -8.29 -2.35
CA LYS A 106 9.15 -8.18 -3.82
C LYS A 106 8.33 -7.01 -4.37
N LYS A 107 7.15 -6.75 -3.80
CA LYS A 107 6.35 -5.57 -4.17
C LYS A 107 7.04 -4.28 -3.73
N PHE A 108 7.64 -4.27 -2.53
CA PHE A 108 8.40 -3.13 -2.03
C PHE A 108 9.66 -2.84 -2.86
N LEU A 109 10.30 -3.84 -3.45
CA LEU A 109 11.40 -3.58 -4.39
C LEU A 109 10.98 -2.73 -5.59
N ASN A 110 9.72 -2.81 -6.03
CA ASN A 110 9.22 -1.91 -7.09
C ASN A 110 9.14 -0.45 -6.61
N VAL A 111 8.84 -0.22 -5.32
CA VAL A 111 8.89 1.11 -4.69
C VAL A 111 10.32 1.65 -4.73
N VAL A 112 11.27 0.84 -4.28
CA VAL A 112 12.71 1.21 -4.27
C VAL A 112 13.22 1.49 -5.68
N ASP A 113 12.88 0.65 -6.66
CA ASP A 113 13.29 0.83 -8.05
C ASP A 113 12.66 2.07 -8.70
N ALA A 114 11.40 2.38 -8.39
CA ALA A 114 10.72 3.56 -8.91
C ALA A 114 11.29 4.84 -8.30
N ALA A 115 11.43 4.89 -6.98
CA ALA A 115 12.02 6.01 -6.26
C ALA A 115 13.49 6.26 -6.68
N GLY A 116 14.24 5.20 -6.95
CA GLY A 116 15.63 5.33 -7.38
C GLY A 116 15.82 5.97 -8.76
N LYS A 117 14.82 5.86 -9.66
CA LYS A 117 14.81 6.61 -10.94
C LYS A 117 14.69 8.12 -10.72
N GLU A 118 14.20 8.53 -9.56
CA GLU A 118 14.11 9.93 -9.12
C GLU A 118 15.24 10.31 -8.16
N SER A 119 16.29 9.48 -8.06
CA SER A 119 17.43 9.66 -7.15
C SER A 119 17.07 9.61 -5.66
N ILE A 120 15.96 8.95 -5.30
CA ILE A 120 15.54 8.73 -3.91
C ILE A 120 15.96 7.31 -3.49
N ASN A 121 17.10 7.20 -2.80
CA ASN A 121 17.84 5.93 -2.64
C ASN A 121 18.29 5.61 -1.21
N HIS A 122 17.86 6.38 -0.20
CA HIS A 122 18.34 6.22 1.18
C HIS A 122 17.40 5.41 2.07
N PHE A 123 16.56 4.56 1.48
CA PHE A 123 15.61 3.73 2.23
C PHE A 123 16.29 2.80 3.23
N LEU A 124 15.62 2.62 4.36
CA LEU A 124 15.92 1.68 5.44
C LEU A 124 14.65 0.90 5.75
N ILE A 125 14.71 -0.41 5.98
CA ILE A 125 13.61 -1.13 6.63
C ILE A 125 13.98 -1.32 8.10
N SER A 126 13.17 -0.73 8.97
CA SER A 126 13.35 -0.73 10.41
C SER A 126 12.55 -1.82 11.13
N SER A 127 11.38 -2.17 10.59
CA SER A 127 10.56 -3.27 11.10
C SER A 127 9.71 -3.91 10.00
N GLY A 128 9.31 -5.15 10.25
CA GLY A 128 8.50 -5.96 9.35
C GLY A 128 7.60 -6.90 10.12
N TYR A 129 7.55 -8.18 9.79
CA TYR A 129 6.79 -9.14 10.58
C TYR A 129 7.30 -9.20 12.02
N ARG A 130 6.36 -9.07 12.96
CA ARG A 130 6.56 -9.31 14.39
C ARG A 130 5.61 -10.41 14.81
N ASP A 131 6.09 -11.43 15.51
CA ASP A 131 5.17 -12.40 16.11
C ASP A 131 4.50 -11.84 17.37
N PHE A 132 3.58 -12.61 17.95
CA PHE A 132 2.82 -12.17 19.12
C PHE A 132 3.68 -11.95 20.35
N GLU A 133 4.77 -12.70 20.52
CA GLU A 133 5.65 -12.55 21.68
C GLU A 133 6.50 -11.29 21.55
N GLU A 134 7.08 -11.04 20.37
CA GLU A 134 7.78 -9.78 20.09
C GLU A 134 6.87 -8.56 20.24
N GLN A 135 5.62 -8.65 19.74
CA GLN A 135 4.66 -7.56 19.89
C GLN A 135 4.28 -7.32 21.35
N LYS A 136 4.12 -8.39 22.14
CA LYS A 136 3.85 -8.31 23.58
C LYS A 136 5.01 -7.63 24.31
N GLN A 137 6.25 -8.04 24.04
CA GLN A 137 7.44 -7.44 24.66
C GLN A 137 7.58 -5.95 24.30
N LEU A 138 7.29 -5.57 23.05
CA LEU A 138 7.27 -4.16 22.67
C LEU A 138 6.19 -3.39 23.43
N TYR A 139 4.98 -3.95 23.55
CA TYR A 139 3.89 -3.33 24.28
C TYR A 139 4.23 -3.11 25.75
N GLU A 140 4.78 -4.12 26.42
CA GLU A 140 5.23 -4.04 27.81
C GLU A 140 6.34 -3.00 28.01
N LYS A 141 7.24 -2.86 27.03
CA LYS A 141 8.36 -1.91 27.09
C LYS A 141 7.96 -0.46 26.78
N MET A 142 7.12 -0.25 25.77
CA MET A 142 6.82 1.08 25.22
C MET A 142 5.49 1.66 25.71
N GLY A 143 4.60 0.83 26.24
CA GLY A 143 3.28 1.23 26.71
C GLY A 143 2.24 1.41 25.59
N SER A 144 0.98 1.60 26.01
CA SER A 144 -0.20 1.71 25.13
C SER A 144 -0.23 2.96 24.25
N ASP A 145 0.55 3.98 24.62
CA ASP A 145 0.65 5.23 23.86
C ASP A 145 1.44 5.05 22.56
N TYR A 146 2.28 4.00 22.49
CA TYR A 146 3.17 3.74 21.37
C TYR A 146 2.87 2.42 20.65
N ALA A 147 2.55 1.36 21.40
CA ALA A 147 2.36 0.03 20.84
C ALA A 147 0.94 -0.48 21.07
N LEU A 148 0.45 -1.29 20.14
CA LEU A 148 -0.78 -2.06 20.31
C LEU A 148 -0.49 -3.42 20.98
N PRO A 149 -1.45 -3.98 21.75
CA PRO A 149 -1.31 -5.32 22.29
C PRO A 149 -1.08 -6.37 21.20
N ALA A 150 -0.48 -7.51 21.58
CA ALA A 150 -0.28 -8.63 20.68
C ALA A 150 -1.61 -9.07 20.03
N GLY A 151 -1.58 -9.29 18.72
CA GLY A 151 -2.78 -9.60 17.92
C GLY A 151 -3.51 -8.38 17.38
N TYR A 152 -3.21 -7.16 17.83
CA TYR A 152 -3.86 -5.93 17.34
C TYR A 152 -2.93 -5.07 16.46
N SER A 153 -1.69 -5.53 16.22
CA SER A 153 -0.70 -4.87 15.36
C SER A 153 -0.70 -5.47 13.96
N GLU A 154 -0.72 -4.64 12.92
CA GLU A 154 -0.65 -5.13 11.52
C GLU A 154 0.67 -5.83 11.19
N HIS A 155 1.75 -5.57 11.96
CA HIS A 155 3.00 -6.33 11.82
C HIS A 155 2.83 -7.81 12.12
N ASN A 156 1.82 -8.19 12.90
CA ASN A 156 1.50 -9.60 13.13
C ASN A 156 0.93 -10.30 11.87
N LEU A 157 0.46 -9.56 10.86
CA LEU A 157 0.00 -10.15 9.58
C LEU A 157 1.15 -10.43 8.61
N GLY A 158 2.22 -9.65 8.68
CA GLY A 158 3.29 -9.65 7.67
C GLY A 158 2.96 -8.87 6.40
N LEU A 159 1.98 -7.97 6.44
CA LEU A 159 1.58 -7.09 5.34
C LEU A 159 2.09 -5.65 5.47
N SER A 160 2.67 -5.29 6.62
CA SER A 160 3.15 -3.94 6.92
C SER A 160 4.67 -3.89 7.08
N LEU A 161 5.23 -2.73 6.76
CA LEU A 161 6.66 -2.42 6.85
C LEU A 161 6.82 -1.05 7.51
N ASP A 162 7.79 -0.94 8.43
CA ASP A 162 8.24 0.37 8.93
C ASP A 162 9.49 0.80 8.14
N ILE A 163 9.33 1.80 7.29
CA ILE A 163 10.36 2.33 6.40
C ILE A 163 10.99 3.59 7.00
N GLY A 164 12.31 3.64 6.98
CA GLY A 164 13.10 4.80 7.39
C GLY A 164 13.93 5.37 6.24
N SER A 165 14.66 6.43 6.56
CA SER A 165 15.72 6.98 5.71
C SER A 165 17.02 7.02 6.51
N THR A 166 18.12 6.66 5.85
CA THR A 166 19.47 6.72 6.44
C THR A 166 19.97 8.16 6.60
N GLN A 167 19.26 9.15 6.05
CA GLN A 167 19.67 10.56 6.05
C GLN A 167 18.94 11.40 7.09
N LYS A 168 17.63 11.22 7.22
CA LYS A 168 16.75 12.08 8.04
C LYS A 168 15.56 11.28 8.57
N LYS A 169 14.87 11.83 9.57
CA LYS A 169 13.56 11.34 9.98
C LYS A 169 12.56 11.43 8.82
N MET A 170 11.63 10.49 8.72
CA MET A 170 10.74 10.33 7.58
C MET A 170 9.89 11.57 7.31
N GLU A 171 9.48 12.33 8.32
CA GLU A 171 8.73 13.59 8.16
C GLU A 171 9.47 14.66 7.36
N LYS A 172 10.81 14.55 7.29
CA LYS A 172 11.70 15.52 6.64
C LYS A 172 12.55 14.90 5.52
N ALA A 173 12.48 13.59 5.36
CA ALA A 173 13.28 12.86 4.39
C ALA A 173 12.61 12.89 3.01
N PRO A 174 13.38 12.98 1.91
CA PRO A 174 12.85 12.79 0.56
C PRO A 174 12.10 11.46 0.40
N GLU A 175 12.58 10.38 1.05
CA GLU A 175 11.93 9.06 1.07
C GLU A 175 10.51 9.12 1.65
N GLY A 176 10.29 9.85 2.74
CA GLY A 176 8.98 9.95 3.38
C GLY A 176 7.99 10.72 2.51
N LYS A 177 8.42 11.84 1.91
CA LYS A 177 7.60 12.58 0.93
C LYS A 177 7.26 11.70 -0.27
N TRP A 178 8.24 10.98 -0.81
CA TRP A 178 8.02 10.12 -1.97
C TRP A 178 7.02 9.00 -1.65
N ILE A 179 7.10 8.38 -0.47
CA ILE A 179 6.13 7.38 -0.02
C ILE A 179 4.71 7.95 0.03
N GLU A 180 4.52 9.11 0.67
CA GLU A 180 3.20 9.75 0.79
C GLU A 180 2.56 10.07 -0.57
N GLU A 181 3.38 10.40 -1.58
CA GLU A 181 2.92 10.79 -2.91
C GLU A 181 2.78 9.61 -3.90
N ASN A 182 3.57 8.54 -3.74
CA ASN A 182 3.75 7.54 -4.80
C ASN A 182 3.58 6.07 -4.39
N VAL A 183 3.64 5.72 -3.09
CA VAL A 183 3.69 4.31 -2.68
C VAL A 183 2.44 3.52 -3.12
N TRP A 184 1.31 4.22 -3.27
CA TRP A 184 0.04 3.68 -3.78
C TRP A 184 0.12 3.09 -5.18
N LYS A 185 1.03 3.59 -6.03
CA LYS A 185 1.24 3.04 -7.38
C LYS A 185 1.72 1.59 -7.34
N HIS A 186 2.23 1.14 -6.18
CA HIS A 186 2.83 -0.18 -5.99
C HIS A 186 2.01 -1.08 -5.07
N GLY A 187 0.76 -0.74 -4.77
CA GLY A 187 -0.10 -1.58 -3.94
C GLY A 187 -0.02 -1.28 -2.44
N PHE A 188 0.73 -0.26 -2.02
CA PHE A 188 0.88 0.10 -0.61
C PHE A 188 0.09 1.37 -0.26
N ILE A 189 -0.21 1.56 1.01
CA ILE A 189 -0.76 2.82 1.54
C ILE A 189 0.10 3.31 2.68
N LEU A 190 0.12 4.62 2.89
CA LEU A 190 0.49 5.17 4.18
C LEU A 190 -0.65 4.88 5.17
N ARG A 191 -0.44 3.95 6.10
CA ARG A 191 -1.52 3.36 6.90
C ARG A 191 -2.13 4.34 7.90
N TYR A 192 -1.30 5.22 8.45
CA TYR A 192 -1.65 6.21 9.47
C TYR A 192 -1.30 7.62 9.00
N PRO A 193 -2.11 8.21 8.10
CA PRO A 193 -1.87 9.55 7.56
C PRO A 193 -2.22 10.66 8.58
N LYS A 194 -1.79 11.90 8.29
CA LYS A 194 -2.12 13.07 9.11
C LYS A 194 -3.63 13.27 9.19
N ASN A 195 -4.09 13.79 10.33
CA ASN A 195 -5.50 14.18 10.57
C ASN A 195 -6.53 13.05 10.44
N LYS A 196 -6.11 11.78 10.58
CA LYS A 196 -6.99 10.60 10.54
C LYS A 196 -6.92 9.74 11.81
N SER A 197 -6.25 10.23 12.86
CA SER A 197 -6.08 9.48 14.12
C SER A 197 -7.39 9.28 14.89
N ASN A 198 -8.39 10.12 14.65
CA ASN A 198 -9.76 9.92 15.16
C ASN A 198 -10.47 8.73 14.50
N ILE A 199 -9.97 8.23 13.36
CA ILE A 199 -10.52 7.07 12.63
C ILE A 199 -9.65 5.84 12.89
N THR A 200 -8.33 5.94 12.68
CA THR A 200 -7.40 4.81 12.83
C THR A 200 -7.11 4.47 14.29
N GLY A 201 -7.31 5.42 15.21
CA GLY A 201 -6.90 5.31 16.61
C GLY A 201 -5.38 5.44 16.83
N ILE A 202 -4.61 5.70 15.77
CA ILE A 202 -3.14 5.79 15.77
C ILE A 202 -2.73 7.15 15.21
N GLN A 203 -1.71 7.78 15.83
CA GLN A 203 -1.19 9.07 15.38
C GLN A 203 -0.52 8.94 14.00
N TYR A 204 -0.17 10.08 13.41
CA TYR A 204 0.54 10.08 12.13
C TYR A 204 1.86 9.32 12.22
N GLU A 205 2.04 8.32 11.36
CA GLU A 205 3.26 7.52 11.26
C GLU A 205 3.78 7.51 9.80
N PRO A 206 4.66 8.46 9.42
CA PRO A 206 5.18 8.56 8.05
C PRO A 206 6.02 7.36 7.59
N TRP A 207 6.41 6.48 8.52
CA TRP A 207 7.21 5.29 8.24
C TRP A 207 6.34 4.05 7.95
N HIS A 208 5.10 3.99 8.45
CA HIS A 208 4.32 2.76 8.44
C HIS A 208 3.50 2.62 7.15
N ILE A 209 3.96 1.73 6.28
CA ILE A 209 3.25 1.38 5.05
C ILE A 209 2.60 0.00 5.15
N ARG A 210 1.43 -0.13 4.52
CA ARG A 210 0.64 -1.36 4.51
C ARG A 210 0.35 -1.78 3.07
N TYR A 211 0.65 -3.03 2.72
CA TYR A 211 0.25 -3.59 1.43
C TYR A 211 -1.25 -3.93 1.43
N VAL A 212 -1.96 -3.43 0.42
CA VAL A 212 -3.39 -3.67 0.15
C VAL A 212 -3.65 -4.08 -1.30
N GLY A 213 -2.63 -4.03 -2.17
CA GLY A 213 -2.72 -4.35 -3.59
C GLY A 213 -3.32 -3.24 -4.45
N LEU A 214 -3.26 -3.45 -5.77
CA LEU A 214 -4.00 -2.67 -6.76
C LEU A 214 -5.31 -3.38 -7.11
N PRO A 215 -6.40 -2.64 -7.39
CA PRO A 215 -6.47 -1.17 -7.51
C PRO A 215 -6.72 -0.47 -6.16
N HIS A 216 -6.80 -1.21 -5.06
CA HIS A 216 -7.25 -0.74 -3.74
C HIS A 216 -6.49 0.50 -3.27
N SER A 217 -5.16 0.41 -3.22
CA SER A 217 -4.29 1.53 -2.85
C SER A 217 -4.49 2.79 -3.71
N ALA A 218 -4.74 2.63 -5.02
CA ALA A 218 -5.01 3.73 -5.93
C ALA A 218 -6.35 4.43 -5.64
N ILE A 219 -7.40 3.65 -5.35
CA ILE A 219 -8.70 4.17 -4.93
C ILE A 219 -8.58 4.92 -3.60
N MET A 220 -7.87 4.32 -2.64
CA MET A 220 -7.62 4.92 -1.33
C MET A 220 -6.87 6.25 -1.43
N GLN A 221 -5.83 6.32 -2.27
CA GLN A 221 -5.12 7.57 -2.52
C GLN A 221 -6.04 8.62 -3.12
N LYS A 222 -6.79 8.28 -4.18
CA LYS A 222 -7.66 9.23 -4.88
C LYS A 222 -8.76 9.80 -3.97
N LYS A 223 -9.32 8.96 -3.09
CA LYS A 223 -10.41 9.33 -2.18
C LYS A 223 -9.91 9.84 -0.81
N ASN A 224 -8.60 9.81 -0.57
CA ASN A 224 -7.98 10.10 0.73
C ASN A 224 -8.59 9.27 1.89
N PHE A 225 -8.73 7.97 1.65
CA PHE A 225 -9.28 7.02 2.61
C PHE A 225 -8.21 6.33 3.45
N THR A 226 -8.50 6.11 4.73
CA THR A 226 -7.86 5.06 5.52
C THR A 226 -8.41 3.68 5.13
N LEU A 227 -7.81 2.60 5.62
CA LEU A 227 -8.31 1.25 5.36
C LEU A 227 -9.72 1.04 5.94
N GLU A 228 -10.00 1.63 7.10
CA GLU A 228 -11.31 1.63 7.75
C GLU A 228 -12.37 2.27 6.85
N GLU A 229 -12.13 3.50 6.37
CA GLU A 229 -13.06 4.21 5.49
C GLU A 229 -13.25 3.47 4.16
N TYR A 230 -12.17 2.93 3.59
CA TYR A 230 -12.23 2.21 2.33
C TYR A 230 -13.10 0.96 2.41
N LEU A 231 -12.98 0.18 3.48
CA LEU A 231 -13.76 -1.04 3.65
C LEU A 231 -15.24 -0.74 3.93
N GLU A 232 -15.55 0.35 4.62
CA GLU A 232 -16.94 0.80 4.77
C GLU A 232 -17.52 1.28 3.43
N PHE A 233 -16.75 2.05 2.66
CA PHE A 233 -17.14 2.46 1.31
C PHE A 233 -17.45 1.25 0.41
N LEU A 234 -16.61 0.21 0.40
CA LEU A 234 -16.90 -1.01 -0.36
C LEU A 234 -18.16 -1.73 0.14
N LYS A 235 -18.40 -1.73 1.45
CA LYS A 235 -19.62 -2.30 2.03
C LYS A 235 -20.86 -1.53 1.62
N GLU A 236 -20.80 -0.21 1.50
CA GLU A 236 -21.90 0.63 1.07
C GLU A 236 -22.20 0.44 -0.42
N GLU A 237 -21.18 0.62 -1.27
CA GLU A 237 -21.36 0.63 -2.73
C GLU A 237 -21.55 -0.77 -3.33
N LYS A 238 -21.10 -1.82 -2.65
CA LYS A 238 -21.12 -3.24 -3.07
C LYS A 238 -20.29 -3.57 -4.30
N GLU A 239 -20.27 -2.72 -5.34
CA GLU A 239 -19.48 -2.93 -6.54
C GLU A 239 -19.04 -1.62 -7.16
N ILE A 240 -17.74 -1.53 -7.45
CA ILE A 240 -17.13 -0.38 -8.10
C ILE A 240 -16.23 -0.85 -9.23
N SER A 241 -15.99 0.04 -10.19
CA SER A 241 -14.97 -0.16 -11.21
C SER A 241 -14.03 1.03 -11.28
N THR A 242 -12.78 0.78 -11.66
CA THR A 242 -11.75 1.80 -11.84
C THR A 242 -10.76 1.36 -12.90
N GLU A 243 -10.04 2.31 -13.49
CA GLU A 243 -8.91 2.02 -14.35
C GLU A 243 -7.61 2.50 -13.69
N VAL A 244 -6.58 1.64 -13.66
CA VAL A 244 -5.25 1.99 -13.16
C VAL A 244 -4.23 1.52 -14.19
N GLU A 245 -3.41 2.44 -14.69
CA GLU A 245 -2.38 2.17 -15.71
C GLU A 245 -2.91 1.42 -16.96
N GLY A 246 -4.10 1.81 -17.44
CA GLY A 246 -4.73 1.20 -18.62
C GLY A 246 -5.38 -0.16 -18.37
N LYS A 247 -5.34 -0.67 -17.13
CA LYS A 247 -6.02 -1.90 -16.72
C LYS A 247 -7.31 -1.57 -16.01
N LYS A 248 -8.39 -2.18 -16.44
CA LYS A 248 -9.69 -2.02 -15.80
C LYS A 248 -9.84 -3.03 -14.68
N TYR A 249 -10.41 -2.58 -13.57
CA TYR A 249 -10.68 -3.38 -12.41
C TYR A 249 -12.15 -3.28 -12.03
N THR A 250 -12.70 -4.39 -11.56
CA THR A 250 -13.98 -4.45 -10.85
C THR A 250 -13.72 -4.96 -9.45
N VAL A 251 -14.25 -4.27 -8.45
CA VAL A 251 -14.10 -4.62 -7.03
C VAL A 251 -15.50 -4.79 -6.44
N SER A 252 -15.81 -6.00 -5.98
CA SER A 252 -17.14 -6.34 -5.45
C SER A 252 -17.04 -6.86 -4.02
N TYR A 253 -17.89 -6.36 -3.12
CA TYR A 253 -18.01 -6.81 -1.74
C TYR A 253 -19.17 -7.80 -1.57
N TYR A 254 -18.89 -8.88 -0.85
CA TYR A 254 -19.87 -9.90 -0.49
C TYR A 254 -19.86 -10.10 1.03
N LYS A 255 -21.02 -9.90 1.66
CA LYS A 255 -21.23 -10.26 3.07
C LYS A 255 -21.33 -11.77 3.21
N VAL A 256 -20.55 -12.37 4.11
CA VAL A 256 -20.49 -13.82 4.31
C VAL A 256 -21.40 -14.21 5.48
N SER A 257 -22.51 -14.89 5.20
CA SER A 257 -23.44 -15.40 6.23
C SER A 257 -23.32 -16.91 6.49
N GLY A 258 -22.41 -17.60 5.80
CA GLY A 258 -22.25 -19.05 5.77
C GLY A 258 -21.35 -19.47 4.61
N ASN A 259 -21.37 -20.74 4.24
CA ASN A 259 -20.76 -21.16 2.98
C ASN A 259 -21.61 -20.60 1.84
N MET A 260 -20.99 -19.76 1.01
CA MET A 260 -21.65 -19.13 -0.13
C MET A 260 -20.83 -19.33 -1.39
N LYS A 261 -21.40 -18.98 -2.53
CA LYS A 261 -20.70 -18.96 -3.81
C LYS A 261 -20.69 -17.55 -4.36
N VAL A 262 -19.55 -17.12 -4.87
CA VAL A 262 -19.40 -15.84 -5.59
C VAL A 262 -19.07 -16.12 -7.05
N ASN A 263 -19.54 -15.25 -7.94
CA ASN A 263 -19.21 -15.36 -9.35
C ASN A 263 -17.83 -14.73 -9.57
N VAL A 264 -16.93 -15.48 -10.19
CA VAL A 264 -15.64 -14.98 -10.64
C VAL A 264 -15.46 -15.31 -12.12
N PRO A 265 -14.75 -14.48 -12.89
CA PRO A 265 -14.53 -14.73 -14.31
C PRO A 265 -13.59 -15.94 -14.50
N ALA A 266 -13.98 -16.88 -15.37
CA ALA A 266 -13.19 -18.10 -15.61
C ALA A 266 -11.85 -17.85 -16.32
N ASN A 267 -11.75 -16.76 -17.10
CA ASN A 267 -10.61 -16.47 -17.97
C ASN A 267 -9.88 -15.16 -17.62
N LYS A 268 -10.13 -14.59 -16.44
CA LYS A 268 -9.48 -13.34 -15.99
C LYS A 268 -8.77 -13.55 -14.67
N GLN A 269 -7.78 -12.72 -14.39
CA GLN A 269 -7.11 -12.72 -13.09
C GLN A 269 -8.03 -12.11 -12.04
N TYR A 270 -8.16 -12.79 -10.90
CA TYR A 270 -8.89 -12.28 -9.76
C TYR A 270 -8.16 -12.56 -8.44
N ALA A 271 -8.43 -11.73 -7.44
CA ALA A 271 -8.02 -11.93 -6.07
C ALA A 271 -9.27 -11.93 -5.17
N ILE A 272 -9.21 -12.68 -4.07
CA ILE A 272 -10.24 -12.70 -3.04
C ILE A 272 -9.56 -12.40 -1.71
N SER A 273 -10.02 -11.36 -1.04
CA SER A 273 -9.56 -11.02 0.30
C SER A 273 -10.74 -10.88 1.23
N GLY A 274 -10.64 -11.46 2.43
CA GLY A 274 -11.49 -11.06 3.52
C GLY A 274 -11.21 -9.63 3.97
N ASN A 275 -12.16 -9.05 4.71
CA ASN A 275 -12.02 -7.74 5.35
C ASN A 275 -11.67 -7.84 6.85
N ASN A 276 -11.54 -9.05 7.40
CA ASN A 276 -11.39 -9.34 8.83
C ASN A 276 -12.60 -8.99 9.72
N MET A 277 -13.76 -8.67 9.12
CA MET A 277 -14.97 -8.26 9.83
C MET A 277 -16.14 -9.23 9.57
N ASP A 278 -16.61 -9.28 8.32
CA ASP A 278 -17.90 -9.92 7.99
C ASP A 278 -18.02 -10.39 6.53
N GLY A 279 -17.02 -10.14 5.68
CA GLY A 279 -17.17 -10.31 4.25
C GLY A 279 -15.87 -10.49 3.51
N VAL A 280 -16.01 -10.66 2.20
CA VAL A 280 -14.92 -10.78 1.24
C VAL A 280 -15.06 -9.74 0.13
N ILE A 281 -13.92 -9.29 -0.37
CA ILE A 281 -13.76 -8.43 -1.53
C ILE A 281 -13.20 -9.31 -2.65
N VAL A 282 -13.87 -9.31 -3.78
CA VAL A 282 -13.41 -9.93 -5.03
C VAL A 282 -12.93 -8.83 -5.95
N THR A 283 -11.67 -8.92 -6.37
CA THR A 283 -11.03 -7.97 -7.27
C THR A 283 -10.75 -8.67 -8.58
N VAL A 284 -11.38 -8.23 -9.66
CA VAL A 284 -11.17 -8.74 -11.01
C VAL A 284 -10.36 -7.72 -11.79
N GLN A 285 -9.30 -8.17 -12.45
CA GLN A 285 -8.56 -7.38 -13.44
C GLN A 285 -8.98 -7.83 -14.85
N GLU A 286 -9.42 -6.90 -15.67
CA GLU A 286 -9.82 -7.14 -17.07
C GLU A 286 -8.67 -7.00 -18.06
#